data_AF-A0A661IBS6-F1
#
_entry.id   AF-A0A661IBS6-F1
#
_cell.length_a   1.000
_cell.length_b   1.000
_cell.length_c   1.000
_cell.angle_alpha   90.00
_cell.angle_beta   90.00
_cell.angle_gamma   90.00
#
_symmetry.space_group_name_H-M   'P 1'
#
loop_
_entity.id
_entity.type
_entity.pdbx_description
1 polymer ?
#
loop_
_entity_poly.entity_id
_entity_poly.type
_entity_poly.pdbx_seq_one_letter_code
_entity_poly.pdbx_strand_id
1 'polypeptide(L)'
;EEAFQWFSQAAEEAPTEGIKAKCELKMASALIGMGRTDEALEQALKVLYLHPEEKEAGALALLMAAEIYRARGEGAKAEQACRRALKLSRDEEVLRKAKDICGAKRTGTTGRRSKVR
;
A
#
# COMPACT_ATOMS: atom_id res chain seq x y z
N GLU A 1 13.27 13.49 7.28
CA GLU A 1 12.04 14.05 7.90
C GLU A 1 11.45 15.20 7.09
N GLU A 2 12.27 16.03 6.44
CA GLU A 2 11.82 17.17 5.61
C GLU A 2 10.78 16.81 4.54
N ALA A 3 10.94 15.68 3.81
CA ALA A 3 9.99 15.28 2.76
C ALA A 3 8.54 15.11 3.27
N PHE A 4 8.37 14.67 4.52
CA PHE A 4 7.04 14.53 5.12
C PHE A 4 6.39 15.90 5.35
N GLN A 5 7.14 16.86 5.87
CA GLN A 5 6.65 18.21 6.15
C GLN A 5 6.27 18.94 4.85
N TRP A 6 7.11 18.81 3.82
CA TRP A 6 6.83 19.38 2.50
C TRP A 6 5.52 18.86 1.89
N PHE A 7 5.26 17.55 1.95
CA PHE A 7 4.02 16.98 1.43
C PHE A 7 2.81 17.26 2.32
N SER A 8 2.99 17.36 3.65
CA SER A 8 1.93 17.74 4.58
C SER A 8 1.44 19.17 4.28
N GLN A 9 2.37 20.10 4.12
CA GLN A 9 2.05 21.49 3.79
C GLN A 9 1.43 21.59 2.38
N ALA A 10 1.94 20.84 1.41
CA ALA A 10 1.37 20.78 0.08
C ALA A 10 -0.05 20.19 0.04
N ALA A 11 -0.41 19.27 0.96
CA ALA A 11 -1.77 18.76 1.07
C ALA A 11 -2.73 19.78 1.68
N GLU A 12 -2.27 20.61 2.61
CA GLU A 12 -3.09 21.69 3.18
C GLU A 12 -3.38 22.80 2.17
N GLU A 13 -2.41 23.13 1.31
CA GLU A 13 -2.53 24.17 0.29
C GLU A 13 -3.14 23.67 -1.04
N ALA A 14 -3.38 22.37 -1.17
CA ALA A 14 -3.84 21.79 -2.43
C ALA A 14 -5.31 22.17 -2.74
N PRO A 15 -5.58 22.71 -3.94
CA PRO A 15 -6.91 23.20 -4.32
C PRO A 15 -7.91 22.09 -4.68
N THR A 16 -7.45 20.84 -4.89
CA THR A 16 -8.32 19.72 -5.28
C THR A 16 -8.01 18.45 -4.48
N GLU A 17 -9.06 17.71 -4.14
CA GLU A 17 -8.97 16.46 -3.36
C GLU A 17 -8.06 15.41 -4.03
N GLY A 18 -8.07 15.33 -5.37
CA GLY A 18 -7.15 14.46 -6.10
C GLY A 18 -5.66 14.81 -5.93
N ILE A 19 -5.30 16.08 -5.72
CA ILE A 19 -3.90 16.47 -5.42
C ILE A 19 -3.56 16.12 -3.97
N LYS A 20 -4.49 16.34 -3.02
CA LYS A 20 -4.32 15.96 -1.62
C LYS A 20 -4.08 14.46 -1.46
N ALA A 21 -4.91 13.64 -2.09
CA ALA A 21 -4.77 12.19 -2.07
C ALA A 21 -3.40 11.73 -2.61
N LYS A 22 -2.90 12.37 -3.68
CA LYS A 22 -1.56 12.08 -4.23
C LYS A 22 -0.43 12.50 -3.29
N CYS A 23 -0.54 13.67 -2.63
CA CYS A 23 0.44 14.10 -1.62
C CYS A 23 0.49 13.11 -0.44
N GLU A 24 -0.67 12.68 0.06
CA GLU A 24 -0.76 11.69 1.14
C GLU A 24 -0.10 10.34 0.75
N LEU A 25 -0.28 9.88 -0.49
CA LEU A 25 0.41 8.69 -1.00
C LEU A 25 1.93 8.88 -1.07
N LYS A 26 2.40 10.07 -1.49
CA LYS A 26 3.84 10.37 -1.52
C LYS A 26 4.43 10.41 -0.12
N MET A 27 3.70 10.91 0.88
CA MET A 27 4.09 10.84 2.29
C MET A 27 4.23 9.40 2.76
N ALA A 28 3.21 8.56 2.51
CA ALA A 28 3.26 7.15 2.88
C ALA A 28 4.47 6.45 2.23
N SER A 29 4.80 6.77 0.98
CA SER A 29 5.94 6.19 0.27
C SER A 29 7.27 6.63 0.89
N ALA A 30 7.39 7.89 1.29
CA ALA A 30 8.56 8.40 1.97
C ALA A 30 8.74 7.72 3.34
N LEU A 31 7.66 7.52 4.10
CA LEU A 31 7.68 6.83 5.39
C LEU A 31 8.12 5.36 5.26
N ILE A 32 7.67 4.65 4.21
CA ILE A 32 8.17 3.30 3.89
C ILE A 32 9.68 3.33 3.64
N GLY A 33 10.17 4.29 2.85
CA GLY A 33 11.59 4.46 2.58
C GLY A 33 12.43 4.77 3.83
N MET A 34 11.83 5.40 4.84
CA MET A 34 12.46 5.66 6.14
C MET A 34 12.35 4.48 7.12
N GLY A 35 11.72 3.37 6.73
CA GLY A 35 11.47 2.21 7.60
C GLY A 35 10.34 2.43 8.63
N ARG A 36 9.66 3.57 8.60
CA ARG A 36 8.54 3.93 9.49
C ARG A 36 7.25 3.31 8.98
N THR A 37 7.21 1.98 8.95
CA THR A 37 6.13 1.24 8.28
C THR A 37 4.76 1.38 8.97
N ASP A 38 4.71 1.58 10.30
CA ASP A 38 3.45 1.79 11.02
C ASP A 38 2.78 3.11 10.60
N GLU A 39 3.55 4.18 10.60
CA GLU A 39 3.06 5.50 10.20
C GLU A 39 2.72 5.55 8.71
N ALA A 40 3.51 4.86 7.88
CA ALA A 40 3.19 4.71 6.46
C ALA A 40 1.83 4.01 6.25
N LEU A 41 1.54 2.98 7.04
CA LEU A 41 0.28 2.25 6.97
C LEU A 41 -0.89 3.14 7.37
N GLU A 42 -0.77 3.87 8.48
CA GLU A 42 -1.79 4.83 8.90
C GLU A 42 -2.03 5.90 7.84
N GLN A 43 -0.96 6.47 7.29
CA GLN A 43 -1.06 7.52 6.28
C GLN A 43 -1.69 7.01 4.97
N ALA A 44 -1.34 5.80 4.53
CA ALA A 44 -1.97 5.18 3.37
C ALA A 44 -3.47 4.93 3.62
N LEU A 45 -3.85 4.44 4.80
CA LEU A 45 -5.26 4.18 5.11
C LEU A 45 -6.09 5.46 5.26
N LYS A 46 -5.50 6.59 5.66
CA LYS A 46 -6.18 7.90 5.67
C LYS A 46 -6.70 8.29 4.30
N VAL A 47 -5.97 7.98 3.22
CA VAL A 47 -6.41 8.26 1.84
C VAL A 47 -7.79 7.65 1.56
N LEU A 48 -8.03 6.43 2.04
CA LEU A 48 -9.32 5.75 1.85
C LEU A 48 -10.47 6.38 2.63
N TYR A 49 -10.16 7.10 3.72
CA TYR A 49 -11.15 7.73 4.60
C TYR A 49 -11.43 9.17 4.19
N LEU A 50 -10.38 9.94 3.90
CA LEU A 50 -10.48 11.35 3.53
C LEU A 50 -10.90 11.53 2.07
N HIS A 51 -10.45 10.63 1.17
CA HIS A 51 -10.65 10.73 -0.26
C HIS A 51 -11.36 9.49 -0.83
N PRO A 52 -12.58 9.15 -0.38
CA PRO A 52 -13.29 7.95 -0.84
C PRO A 52 -13.64 7.99 -2.33
N GLU A 53 -13.67 9.18 -2.91
CA GLU A 53 -14.05 9.47 -4.30
C GLU A 53 -12.89 9.19 -5.26
N GLU A 54 -11.66 9.34 -4.76
CA GLU A 54 -10.40 9.14 -5.48
C GLU A 54 -10.02 7.66 -5.52
N LYS A 55 -10.75 6.89 -6.33
CA LYS A 55 -10.61 5.43 -6.44
C LYS A 55 -9.19 4.99 -6.81
N GLU A 56 -8.51 5.73 -7.69
CA GLU A 56 -7.13 5.45 -8.10
C GLU A 56 -6.17 5.62 -6.92
N ALA A 57 -6.30 6.73 -6.18
CA ALA A 57 -5.48 6.98 -5.02
C ALA A 57 -5.74 5.95 -3.91
N GLY A 58 -7.02 5.62 -3.68
CA GLY A 58 -7.41 4.55 -2.76
C GLY A 58 -6.86 3.17 -3.15
N ALA A 59 -6.82 2.85 -4.44
CA ALA A 59 -6.23 1.62 -4.93
C ALA A 59 -4.72 1.56 -4.66
N LEU A 60 -3.99 2.66 -4.93
CA LEU A 60 -2.56 2.76 -4.63
C LEU A 60 -2.28 2.68 -3.12
N ALA A 61 -3.07 3.35 -2.29
CA ALA A 61 -2.98 3.27 -0.83
C ALA A 61 -3.11 1.82 -0.33
N LEU A 62 -4.08 1.07 -0.87
CA LEU A 62 -4.27 -0.34 -0.52
C LEU A 62 -3.08 -1.22 -0.95
N LEU A 63 -2.43 -0.90 -2.07
CA LEU A 63 -1.21 -1.62 -2.48
C LEU A 63 -0.04 -1.34 -1.53
N MET A 64 0.13 -0.10 -1.09
CA MET A 64 1.16 0.26 -0.10
C MET A 64 0.90 -0.44 1.24
N ALA A 65 -0.35 -0.48 1.69
CA ALA A 65 -0.75 -1.28 2.85
C ALA A 65 -0.44 -2.77 2.65
N ALA A 66 -0.70 -3.32 1.46
CA ALA A 66 -0.40 -4.71 1.13
C ALA A 66 1.10 -5.03 1.17
N GLU A 67 1.96 -4.12 0.68
CA GLU A 67 3.42 -4.23 0.80
C GLU A 67 3.87 -4.27 2.26
N ILE A 68 3.34 -3.38 3.09
CA ILE A 68 3.64 -3.32 4.53
C ILE A 68 3.18 -4.61 5.22
N TYR A 69 1.96 -5.08 4.98
CA TYR A 69 1.46 -6.32 5.55
C TYR A 69 2.30 -7.53 5.11
N ARG A 70 2.74 -7.56 3.84
CA ARG A 70 3.60 -8.62 3.35
C ARG A 70 4.96 -8.60 4.04
N ALA A 71 5.57 -7.44 4.23
CA ALA A 71 6.83 -7.29 4.94
C ALA A 71 6.72 -7.77 6.41
N ARG A 72 5.55 -7.61 7.03
CA ARG A 72 5.23 -8.10 8.39
C ARG A 72 4.91 -9.59 8.46
N GLY A 73 4.86 -10.30 7.33
CA GLY A 73 4.44 -11.70 7.28
C GLY A 73 2.91 -11.90 7.33
N GLU A 74 2.13 -10.83 7.33
CA GLU A 74 0.66 -10.83 7.38
C GLU A 74 0.05 -11.06 5.99
N GLY A 75 0.44 -12.17 5.34
CA GLY A 75 0.09 -12.43 3.94
C GLY A 75 -1.42 -12.47 3.64
N ALA A 76 -2.25 -12.85 4.63
CA ALA A 76 -3.71 -12.82 4.47
C ALA A 76 -4.25 -11.39 4.33
N LYS A 77 -3.74 -10.45 5.14
CA LYS A 77 -4.12 -9.04 5.06
C LYS A 77 -3.59 -8.39 3.78
N ALA A 78 -2.37 -8.74 3.37
CA ALA A 78 -1.81 -8.30 2.10
C ALA A 78 -2.68 -8.74 0.92
N GLU A 79 -3.11 -10.00 0.89
CA GLU A 79 -4.00 -10.53 -0.16
C GLU A 79 -5.35 -9.81 -0.18
N GLN A 80 -5.94 -9.59 1.00
CA GLN A 80 -7.19 -8.85 1.11
C GLN A 80 -7.05 -7.41 0.59
N ALA A 81 -5.94 -6.74 0.91
CA ALA A 81 -5.64 -5.39 0.46
C ALA A 81 -5.45 -5.33 -1.07
N CYS A 82 -4.67 -6.25 -1.66
CA CYS A 82 -4.57 -6.40 -3.12
C CYS A 82 -5.96 -6.59 -3.77
N ARG A 83 -6.78 -7.50 -3.24
CA ARG A 83 -8.13 -7.75 -3.77
C ARG A 83 -9.02 -6.52 -3.71
N ARG A 84 -8.92 -5.71 -2.65
CA ARG A 84 -9.65 -4.45 -2.54
C ARG A 84 -9.12 -3.41 -3.53
N ALA A 85 -7.81 -3.30 -3.71
CA ALA A 85 -7.20 -2.38 -4.68
C ALA A 85 -7.71 -2.66 -6.10
N LEU A 86 -7.72 -3.94 -6.49
CA LEU A 86 -8.22 -4.41 -7.79
C LEU A 86 -9.73 -4.19 -8.00
N LYS A 87 -10.50 -4.05 -6.92
CA LYS A 87 -11.92 -3.70 -7.00
C LYS A 87 -12.13 -2.20 -7.20
N LEU A 88 -11.25 -1.37 -6.65
CA LEU A 88 -11.34 0.10 -6.76
C LEU A 88 -10.85 0.59 -8.12
N SER A 89 -9.74 0.04 -8.60
CA SER A 89 -9.16 0.40 -9.91
C SER A 89 -8.73 -0.84 -10.67
N ARG A 90 -9.00 -0.82 -11.98
CA ARG A 90 -8.55 -1.82 -12.96
C ARG A 90 -7.36 -1.32 -13.79
N ASP A 91 -6.70 -0.28 -13.31
CA ASP A 91 -5.50 0.23 -13.95
C ASP A 91 -4.43 -0.87 -14.07
N GLU A 92 -3.74 -0.89 -15.20
CA GLU A 92 -2.68 -1.86 -15.47
C GLU A 92 -1.54 -1.76 -14.45
N GLU A 93 -1.21 -0.56 -13.96
CA GLU A 93 -0.20 -0.39 -12.92
C GLU A 93 -0.64 -1.04 -11.60
N VAL A 94 -1.90 -0.84 -11.21
CA VAL A 94 -2.49 -1.42 -10.00
C VAL A 94 -2.53 -2.94 -10.12
N LEU A 95 -2.92 -3.45 -11.29
CA LEU A 95 -2.92 -4.89 -11.60
C LEU A 95 -1.53 -5.50 -11.50
N ARG A 96 -0.52 -4.85 -12.08
CA ARG A 96 0.87 -5.32 -12.03
C ARG A 96 1.38 -5.37 -10.60
N LYS A 97 1.27 -4.27 -9.85
CA LYS A 97 1.71 -4.21 -8.45
C LYS A 97 0.97 -5.20 -7.56
N ALA A 98 -0.35 -5.34 -7.72
CA ALA A 98 -1.13 -6.31 -6.96
C ALA A 98 -0.62 -7.74 -7.20
N LYS A 99 -0.28 -8.09 -8.45
CA LYS A 99 0.32 -9.38 -8.79
C LYS A 99 1.72 -9.53 -8.21
N ASP A 100 2.55 -8.49 -8.21
CA ASP A 100 3.89 -8.57 -7.63
C ASP A 100 3.84 -8.77 -6.11
N ILE A 101 2.92 -8.07 -5.44
CA ILE A 101 2.74 -8.13 -3.99
C ILE A 101 2.11 -9.47 -3.58
N CYS A 102 1.05 -9.90 -4.26
CA CYS A 102 0.24 -11.06 -3.84
C CYS A 102 0.55 -12.36 -4.60
N GLY A 103 1.14 -12.27 -5.79
CA GLY A 103 1.57 -13.42 -6.62
C GLY A 103 2.87 -14.08 -6.14
N ALA A 104 3.55 -13.50 -5.15
CA ALA A 104 4.76 -14.08 -4.55
C ALA A 104 4.51 -15.29 -3.62
N LYS A 105 3.39 -16.01 -3.79
CA LYS A 105 3.21 -17.33 -3.20
C LYS A 105 3.10 -18.38 -4.30
N ARG A 106 4.27 -18.89 -4.76
CA ARG A 106 4.47 -20.30 -5.15
C ARG A 106 5.92 -20.77 -5.40
N THR A 107 6.94 -20.13 -4.81
CA THR A 107 8.32 -20.67 -4.80
C THR A 107 8.86 -20.73 -3.38
N GLY A 108 8.18 -21.48 -2.51
CA GLY A 108 8.56 -21.56 -1.10
C GLY A 108 7.87 -22.70 -0.35
N THR A 109 7.72 -23.88 -0.96
CA THR A 109 7.47 -25.11 -0.22
C THR A 109 8.77 -25.89 -0.08
N THR A 110 9.70 -25.35 0.70
CA THR A 110 10.67 -26.17 1.43
C THR A 110 9.94 -26.67 2.67
N GLY A 111 9.42 -27.90 2.60
CA GLY A 111 8.54 -28.43 3.65
C GLY A 111 8.14 -29.89 3.48
N ARG A 112 9.08 -30.76 3.09
CA ARG A 112 9.00 -32.20 3.44
C ARG A 112 10.26 -32.56 4.24
N ARG A 113 10.24 -32.24 5.52
CA ARG A 113 10.90 -33.10 6.52
C ARG A 113 9.88 -34.14 6.98
N SER A 114 10.41 -35.32 7.32
CA SER A 114 9.81 -36.38 8.14
C SER A 114 9.13 -37.54 7.40
N LYS A 115 9.96 -38.52 7.05
CA LYS A 115 9.77 -39.94 7.42
C LYS A 115 11.18 -40.53 7.56
N VAL A 116 11.83 -40.35 8.71
CA VAL A 116 11.88 -41.29 9.86
C VAL A 116 11.89 -42.75 9.39
N ARG A 117 13.10 -43.33 9.53
CA ARG A 117 13.52 -44.74 9.66
C ARG A 117 12.56 -45.84 9.19
#